data_AF-A0A4R4T3K2-F1
#
_entry.id   AF-A0A4R4T3K2-F1
#
_cell.length_a   1.000
_cell.length_b   1.000
_cell.length_c   1.000
_cell.angle_alpha   90.00
_cell.angle_beta   90.00
_cell.angle_gamma   90.00
#
_symmetry.space_group_name_H-M   'P 1'
#
loop_
_entity.id
_entity.type
_entity.pdbx_description
1 polymer ?
#
loop_
_entity_poly.entity_id
_entity_poly.type
_entity_poly.pdbx_seq_one_letter_code
_entity_poly.pdbx_strand_id
1 'polypeptide(L)' 'YDITPYLIEGANQIAVEVYRYSDGDWLEDQDMIRLSGIFRPVTTTARGPAPPVRPPAIGGR' A
#
# COMPACT_ATOMS: atom_id res chain seq x y z
N TYR A 1 1.61 -2.07 -2.68
CA TYR A 1 2.47 -2.08 -3.87
C TYR A 1 2.86 -3.52 -4.17
N ASP A 2 2.83 -3.91 -5.44
CA ASP A 2 3.44 -5.17 -5.85
C ASP A 2 4.93 -4.90 -6.14
N ILE A 3 5.79 -5.47 -5.31
CA ILE A 3 7.24 -5.31 -5.42
C ILE A 3 7.91 -6.55 -6.01
N THR A 4 7.15 -7.60 -6.33
CA THR A 4 7.65 -8.90 -6.82
C THR A 4 8.65 -8.75 -7.98
N PRO A 5 8.41 -7.89 -8.99
CA PRO A 5 9.34 -7.75 -10.12
C PRO A 5 10.70 -7.13 -9.77
N TYR A 6 10.84 -6.52 -8.59
CA TYR A 6 12.05 -5.81 -8.17
C TYR A 6 12.88 -6.59 -7.13
N LEU A 7 12.36 -7.72 -6.65
CA LEU A 7 13.06 -8.53 -5.66
C LEU A 7 14.19 -9.33 -6.32
N ILE A 8 15.33 -9.37 -5.65
CA ILE A 8 16.45 -10.27 -5.98
C ILE A 8 16.62 -11.30 -4.87
N GLU A 9 17.28 -12.41 -5.20
CA GLU A 9 17.71 -13.36 -4.17
C GLU A 9 18.69 -12.70 -3.21
N GLY A 10 18.48 -12.92 -1.91
CA GLY A 10 19.32 -12.36 -0.85
C GLY A 10 18.86 -10.98 -0.37
N ALA A 11 19.81 -10.06 -0.22
CA ALA A 11 19.58 -8.77 0.40
C ALA A 11 18.85 -7.81 -0.54
N ASN A 12 17.75 -7.24 -0.07
CA ASN A 12 16.97 -6.24 -0.80
C ASN A 12 16.97 -4.93 -0.01
N GLN A 13 17.15 -3.80 -0.69
CA GLN A 13 17.09 -2.48 -0.09
C GLN A 13 15.74 -1.82 -0.37
N ILE A 14 15.12 -1.26 0.66
CA ILE A 14 13.91 -0.45 0.53
C ILE A 14 14.27 0.99 0.90
N ALA A 15 13.94 1.93 0.02
CA ALA A 15 14.09 3.36 0.26
C ALA A 15 12.75 4.06 -0.01
N VAL A 16 12.38 4.99 0.87
CA VAL A 16 11.14 5.76 0.77
C VAL A 16 11.44 7.21 1.09
N GLU A 17 11.03 8.12 0.23
CA GLU A 17 11.07 9.56 0.47
C GLU A 17 9.70 10.03 0.97
N VAL A 18 9.68 10.75 2.09
CA VAL A 18 8.43 11.23 2.70
C VAL A 18 8.45 12.75 2.75
N TYR A 19 7.52 13.36 2.04
CA TYR A 19 7.32 14.80 2.05
C TYR A 19 6.37 15.20 3.19
N ARG A 20 6.75 16.24 3.94
CA ARG A 20 5.90 16.79 5.02
C ARG A 20 4.68 17.54 4.48
N TYR A 21 4.82 18.19 3.33
CA TYR A 21 3.79 19.01 2.72
C TYR A 21 3.53 18.56 1.28
N SER A 22 2.27 18.56 0.89
CA SER A 22 1.79 18.31 -0.46
C SER A 22 0.44 19.01 -0.63
N ASP A 23 -0.12 18.96 -1.83
CA ASP A 23 -1.47 19.47 -2.10
C ASP A 23 -2.53 18.80 -1.19
N GLY A 24 -2.25 17.59 -0.69
CA GLY A 24 -3.11 16.88 0.26
C GLY A 24 -3.19 17.54 1.64
N ASP A 25 -2.22 18.36 2.03
CA ASP A 25 -2.20 19.04 3.34
C ASP A 25 -3.39 20.02 3.50
N TRP A 26 -3.91 20.54 2.38
CA TRP A 26 -5.14 21.35 2.35
C TRP A 26 -6.40 20.56 2.76
N LEU A 27 -6.37 19.24 2.65
CA LEU A 27 -7.47 18.34 2.99
C LEU A 27 -7.29 17.69 4.38
N GLU A 28 -6.15 17.92 5.04
CA GLU A 28 -5.76 17.31 6.31
C GLU A 28 -5.68 18.34 7.46
N ASP A 29 -6.56 19.35 7.46
CA ASP A 29 -6.64 20.38 8.51
C ASP A 29 -7.54 20.01 9.69
N GLN A 30 -7.33 18.82 10.25
CA GLN A 30 -7.99 18.46 11.51
C GLN A 30 -7.34 19.20 12.69
N ASP A 31 -8.15 19.52 13.72
CA ASP A 31 -7.70 20.14 14.98
C ASP A 31 -6.87 19.15 15.82
N MET A 32 -5.60 19.00 15.44
CA MET A 32 -4.63 18.09 16.04
C MET A 32 -3.19 18.55 15.76
N ILE A 33 -2.21 17.89 16.38
CA ILE A 33 -0.79 18.18 16.15
C ILE A 33 -0.36 17.66 14.77
N ARG A 34 0.33 18.52 14.00
CA ARG A 34 0.88 18.18 12.66
C ARG A 34 2.15 17.33 12.76
N LEU A 35 1.96 16.01 12.70
CA LEU A 35 3.02 14.99 12.68
C LEU A 35 3.29 14.49 11.24
N SER A 36 4.47 13.90 11.00
CA SER A 36 4.86 13.41 9.67
C SER A 36 5.75 12.17 9.78
N GLY A 37 5.87 11.42 8.67
CA GLY A 37 6.70 10.22 8.58
C GLY A 37 5.89 8.94 8.40
N ILE A 38 6.56 7.79 8.41
CA ILE A 38 5.91 6.48 8.39
C ILE A 38 5.48 6.16 9.83
N PHE A 39 4.31 6.64 10.22
CA PHE A 39 3.82 6.59 11.61
C PHE A 39 2.98 5.34 11.92
N ARG A 40 2.84 4.41 10.97
CA ARG A 40 2.13 3.12 11.13
C ARG A 40 3.03 1.96 10.68
N PRO A 41 2.75 0.72 11.12
CA PRO A 41 3.55 -0.44 10.75
C PRO A 41 3.64 -0.66 9.24
N VAL A 42 4.82 -1.07 8.79
CA VAL A 42 5.08 -1.53 7.42
C VAL A 42 5.28 -3.03 7.46
N THR A 43 4.60 -3.76 6.58
CA THR A 43 4.67 -5.23 6.51
C THR A 43 4.75 -5.69 5.07
N THR A 44 5.53 -6.74 4.81
CA THR A 44 5.50 -7.47 3.54
C THR A 44 4.58 -8.68 3.65
N THR A 45 3.75 -8.92 2.65
CA THR A 45 2.88 -10.11 2.57
C THR A 45 3.11 -10.82 1.26
N ALA A 46 3.34 -12.13 1.31
CA ALA A 46 3.27 -12.99 0.14
C ALA A 46 1.82 -13.41 -0.07
N ARG A 47 1.26 -13.11 -1.24
CA ARG A 47 -0.02 -13.67 -1.66
C ARG A 47 0.25 -14.66 -2.78
N GLY A 48 -0.30 -15.86 -2.64
CA GLY A 48 -0.40 -16.78 -3.76
C GLY A 48 -1.22 -16.15 -4.90
N PRO A 49 -1.19 -16.74 -6.10
CA PRO A 49 -2.01 -16.27 -7.21
C PRO A 49 -3.46 -16.08 -6.75
N ALA A 50 -4.07 -14.97 -7.16
CA ALA A 50 -5.46 -14.71 -6.82
C ALA A 50 -6.30 -15.94 -7.25
N PRO A 51 -7.20 -16.44 -6.38
CA PRO A 51 -8.09 -17.52 -6.80
C PRO A 51 -8.85 -17.08 -8.06
N PRO A 52 -9.14 -18.01 -8.99
CA PRO A 52 -9.84 -17.66 -10.22
C PRO A 52 -11.14 -16.93 -9.88
N VAL A 53 -11.35 -15.77 -10.51
CA VAL A 53 -12.56 -14.97 -10.32
C VAL A 53 -13.74 -15.86 -10.72
N ARG A 54 -14.56 -16.24 -9.75
CA ARG A 54 -15.79 -16.95 -10.05
C ARG A 54 -16.68 -15.95 -10.81
N PRO A 55 -17.16 -16.27 -12.02
CA PRO A 55 -18.12 -15.42 -12.69
C PRO A 55 -19.34 -15.25 -11.77
N PRO A 56 -20.03 -14.10 -11.82
CA PRO A 56 -21.26 -13.92 -11.07
C PRO A 56 -22.18 -15.09 -11.40
N ALA A 57 -22.72 -15.74 -10.37
CA ALA A 57 -23.78 -16.71 -10.56
C ALA A 57 -24.96 -15.93 -11.17
N ILE A 58 -25.10 -15.99 -12.49
CA ILE A 58 -26.31 -15.55 -13.15
C ILE A 58 -27.37 -16.52 -12.67
N GLY A 59 -28.13 -16.09 -11.67
CA GLY A 59 -29.29 -16.82 -11.18
C GLY A 59 -30.23 -17.01 -12.35
N GLY A 60 -30.21 -18.21 -12.93
CA GLY A 60 -31.24 -18.67 -13.82
C GLY A 60 -32.56 -18.70 -13.06
N ARG A 61 -33.61 -18.24 -13.73
CA ARG A 61 -34.97 -18.60 -13.34
C ARG A 61 -35.13 -20.12 -13.34
#